data_AF-A0A2U1T425-F1
#
_entry.id   AF-A0A2U1T425-F1
#
_cell.length_a   1.000
_cell.length_b   1.000
_cell.length_c   1.000
_cell.angle_alpha   90.00
_cell.angle_beta   90.00
_cell.angle_gamma   90.00
#
_symmetry.space_group_name_H-M   'P 1'
#
loop_
_entity.id
_entity.type
_entity.pdbx_description
1 polymer ?
#
loop_
_entity_poly.entity_id
_entity_poly.type
_entity_poly.pdbx_seq_one_letter_code
_entity_poly.pdbx_strand_id
1 'polypeptide(L)'
;MTTAAATVPDNRPGRTRGSLLDWKFVLALAIVLVLLVISLLLGQYDLSQPDGREMFFTTRVPRSVALVLAGAAMAMSGLVMQMLTQNRFVEPTTTGTTEWAGLGLLFVMYFVPAATILQRMVGAVVFAFIGTMIFFLFLRRVSLRSSLIVPIIGIMLGAVVSSVSTFFALQADMLQQLGVWFAGSFTDIIRGQYEVLWAVLLVVVAVFFFADRLTVAGLGEDIATNVGVNYSLIVLIGTGLIAVATGIVTVVVGTLPFLGLIVPNIVSMIRGDDLRSNLPWVCLVGIGIVVICDLLGRLVIAPFEMPVSVILGIVGAVVFVALIVRQARRG
;
A
#
# COMPACT_ATOMS: atom_id res chain seq x y z
N MET A 1 -46.51 -48.65 -19.82
CA MET A 1 -46.48 -47.75 -18.64
C MET A 1 -45.12 -47.07 -18.60
N THR A 2 -45.04 -45.88 -19.17
CA THR A 2 -43.85 -45.03 -19.25
C THR A 2 -43.88 -44.05 -18.07
N THR A 3 -42.95 -44.16 -17.13
CA THR A 3 -42.77 -43.20 -16.05
C THR A 3 -41.84 -42.08 -16.51
N ALA A 4 -42.40 -40.87 -16.60
CA ALA A 4 -41.70 -39.65 -16.95
C ALA A 4 -40.72 -39.25 -15.83
N ALA A 5 -39.46 -39.04 -16.19
CA ALA A 5 -38.47 -38.43 -15.31
C ALA A 5 -38.76 -36.93 -15.18
N ALA A 6 -39.11 -36.49 -13.97
CA ALA A 6 -39.28 -35.07 -13.66
C ALA A 6 -37.90 -34.37 -13.72
N THR A 7 -37.75 -33.47 -14.68
CA THR A 7 -36.59 -32.57 -14.78
C THR A 7 -36.65 -31.54 -13.66
N VAL A 8 -35.73 -31.64 -12.69
CA VAL A 8 -35.51 -30.60 -11.68
C VAL A 8 -35.00 -29.34 -12.38
N PRO A 9 -35.62 -28.16 -12.20
CA PRO A 9 -35.11 -26.93 -12.81
C PRO A 9 -33.77 -26.55 -12.16
N ASP A 10 -32.71 -26.47 -12.97
CA ASP A 10 -31.37 -25.99 -12.59
C ASP A 10 -31.44 -24.49 -12.30
N ASN A 11 -31.88 -24.12 -11.09
CA ASN A 11 -31.93 -22.74 -10.64
C ASN A 11 -30.55 -22.32 -10.10
N ARG A 12 -29.54 -22.29 -10.98
CA ARG A 12 -28.26 -21.65 -10.67
C ARG A 12 -28.49 -20.14 -10.78
N PRO A 13 -28.40 -19.35 -9.70
CA PRO A 13 -28.42 -17.91 -9.83
C PRO A 13 -27.23 -17.53 -10.72
N GLY A 14 -27.53 -17.00 -11.90
CA GLY A 14 -26.51 -16.45 -12.78
C GLY A 14 -25.69 -15.45 -11.99
N ARG A 15 -24.39 -15.71 -11.79
CA ARG A 15 -23.44 -14.76 -11.23
C ARG A 15 -23.42 -13.57 -12.18
N THR A 16 -24.28 -12.59 -11.94
CA THR A 16 -24.18 -11.27 -12.54
C THR A 16 -22.85 -10.71 -12.05
N ARG A 17 -21.83 -10.80 -12.91
CA ARG A 17 -20.63 -9.96 -12.78
C ARG A 17 -21.15 -8.53 -12.74
N GLY A 18 -21.28 -7.96 -11.54
CA GLY A 18 -21.69 -6.58 -11.39
C GLY A 18 -20.78 -5.72 -12.26
N SER A 19 -21.38 -4.83 -13.06
CA SER A 19 -20.63 -3.91 -13.91
C SER A 19 -19.48 -3.30 -13.10
N LEU A 20 -18.26 -3.35 -13.67
CA LEU A 20 -17.08 -2.70 -13.08
C LEU A 20 -17.35 -1.20 -12.86
N LEU A 21 -18.22 -0.62 -13.70
CA LEU A 21 -18.72 0.75 -13.66
C LEU A 21 -20.16 0.75 -13.12
N ASP A 22 -20.30 0.44 -11.83
CA ASP A 22 -21.56 0.65 -11.10
C ASP A 22 -21.71 2.15 -10.78
N TRP A 23 -22.93 2.66 -10.64
CA TRP A 23 -23.21 4.04 -10.21
C TRP A 23 -22.43 4.41 -8.95
N LYS A 24 -22.30 3.44 -8.02
CA LYS A 24 -21.52 3.61 -6.79
C LYS A 24 -20.05 3.93 -7.06
N PHE A 25 -19.46 3.31 -8.08
CA PHE A 25 -18.07 3.57 -8.48
C PHE A 25 -17.92 4.97 -9.06
N VAL A 26 -18.86 5.39 -9.92
CA VAL A 26 -18.87 6.74 -10.49
C VAL A 26 -19.02 7.80 -9.39
N LEU A 27 -19.89 7.56 -8.40
CA LEU A 27 -20.03 8.43 -7.24
C LEU A 27 -18.74 8.51 -6.41
N ALA A 28 -18.13 7.36 -6.11
CA ALA A 28 -16.86 7.33 -5.39
C ALA A 28 -15.75 8.06 -6.15
N LEU A 29 -15.71 7.91 -7.48
CA LEU A 29 -14.76 8.61 -8.35
C LEU A 29 -14.99 10.11 -8.30
N ALA A 30 -16.23 10.56 -8.39
CA ALA A 30 -16.58 11.97 -8.29
C ALA A 30 -16.16 12.55 -6.93
N ILE A 31 -16.38 11.83 -5.82
CA ILE A 31 -15.95 12.26 -4.48
C ILE A 31 -14.43 12.42 -4.42
N VAL A 32 -13.67 11.44 -4.92
CA VAL A 32 -12.19 11.53 -4.92
C VAL A 32 -11.71 12.67 -5.80
N LEU A 33 -12.32 12.90 -6.97
CA LEU A 33 -11.99 14.04 -7.81
C LEU A 33 -12.27 15.37 -7.11
N VAL A 34 -13.39 15.50 -6.41
CA VAL A 34 -13.70 16.69 -5.61
C VAL A 34 -12.66 16.89 -4.51
N LEU A 35 -12.26 15.83 -3.80
CA LEU A 35 -11.20 15.89 -2.79
C LEU A 35 -9.85 16.32 -3.37
N LEU A 36 -9.50 15.85 -4.57
CA LEU A 36 -8.28 16.27 -5.27
C LEU A 36 -8.34 17.74 -5.68
N VAL A 37 -9.49 18.21 -6.18
CA VAL A 37 -9.69 19.64 -6.48
C VAL A 37 -9.56 20.47 -5.19
N ILE A 38 -10.17 20.04 -4.10
CA ILE A 38 -10.01 20.68 -2.78
C ILE A 38 -8.54 20.72 -2.36
N SER A 39 -7.80 19.62 -2.52
CA SER A 39 -6.36 19.53 -2.22
C SER A 39 -5.49 20.48 -3.06
N LEU A 40 -5.85 20.70 -4.33
CA LEU A 40 -5.19 21.66 -5.22
C LEU A 40 -5.51 23.12 -4.84
N LEU A 41 -6.73 23.39 -4.37
CA LEU A 41 -7.17 24.73 -3.96
C LEU A 41 -6.66 25.10 -2.57
N LEU A 42 -6.50 24.13 -1.67
CA LEU A 42 -5.94 24.32 -0.33
C LEU A 42 -4.42 24.49 -0.37
N GLY A 43 -3.98 25.71 -0.07
CA GLY A 43 -2.58 26.03 0.23
C GLY A 43 -2.48 27.45 0.77
N GLN A 44 -1.40 27.72 1.49
CA GLN A 44 -1.23 29.00 2.21
C GLN A 44 -0.95 30.19 1.30
N TYR A 45 -0.42 29.95 0.10
CA TYR A 45 -0.20 31.00 -0.89
C TYR A 45 -1.49 31.32 -1.63
N ASP A 46 -1.91 32.58 -1.62
CA ASP A 46 -3.04 33.02 -2.41
C ASP A 46 -2.70 32.94 -3.91
N LEU A 47 -3.58 32.30 -4.68
CA LEU A 47 -3.42 32.15 -6.14
C LEU A 47 -3.55 33.49 -6.88
N SER A 48 -4.06 34.51 -6.21
CA SER A 48 -4.20 35.88 -6.72
C SER A 48 -2.86 36.63 -6.80
N GLN A 49 -1.82 36.17 -6.11
CA GLN A 49 -0.50 36.79 -6.11
C GLN A 49 0.34 36.38 -7.33
N PRO A 50 1.29 37.22 -7.79
CA PRO A 50 2.11 36.95 -8.98
C PRO A 50 2.83 35.59 -8.93
N ASP A 51 3.32 35.20 -7.75
CA ASP A 51 4.04 33.94 -7.53
C ASP A 51 3.12 32.73 -7.27
N GLY A 52 1.82 32.97 -7.11
CA GLY A 52 0.83 31.94 -6.79
C GLY A 52 0.70 30.88 -7.89
N ARG A 53 0.84 31.29 -9.16
CA ARG A 53 0.81 30.37 -10.31
C ARG A 53 2.05 29.47 -10.35
N GLU A 54 3.22 30.00 -10.03
CA GLU A 54 4.46 29.21 -10.02
C GLU A 54 4.44 28.20 -8.86
N MET A 55 4.07 28.64 -7.66
CA MET A 55 3.92 27.77 -6.50
C MET A 55 2.91 26.64 -6.73
N PHE A 56 1.81 26.93 -7.45
CA PHE A 56 0.82 25.91 -7.81
C PHE A 56 1.43 24.73 -8.60
N PHE A 57 2.27 25.02 -9.60
CA PHE A 57 2.90 23.98 -10.42
C PHE A 57 4.16 23.37 -9.78
N THR A 58 4.79 24.07 -8.85
CA THR A 58 6.02 23.61 -8.18
C THR A 58 5.74 22.71 -6.97
N THR A 59 4.64 22.92 -6.25
CA THR A 59 4.34 22.17 -5.00
C THR A 59 2.97 21.49 -5.03
N ARG A 60 1.89 22.20 -5.37
CA ARG A 60 0.52 21.66 -5.22
C ARG A 60 0.23 20.50 -6.19
N VAL A 61 0.52 20.68 -7.47
CA VAL A 61 0.33 19.63 -8.49
C VAL A 61 1.21 18.41 -8.19
N PRO A 62 2.54 18.55 -7.96
CA PRO A 62 3.39 17.43 -7.53
C PRO A 62 2.86 16.67 -6.32
N ARG A 63 2.44 17.39 -5.28
CA ARG A 63 1.89 16.79 -4.06
C ARG A 63 0.61 16.02 -4.33
N SER A 64 -0.35 16.58 -5.07
CA SER A 64 -1.59 15.87 -5.41
C SER A 64 -1.34 14.63 -6.27
N VAL A 65 -0.42 14.69 -7.24
CA VAL A 65 -0.02 13.52 -8.03
C VAL A 65 0.62 12.46 -7.14
N ALA A 66 1.47 12.88 -6.19
CA ALA A 66 2.10 11.95 -5.26
C ALA A 66 1.08 11.25 -4.33
N LEU A 67 0.08 11.97 -3.83
CA LEU A 67 -1.02 11.38 -3.04
C LEU A 67 -1.74 10.28 -3.83
N VAL A 68 -2.02 10.54 -5.12
CA VAL A 68 -2.69 9.58 -6.00
C VAL A 68 -1.84 8.33 -6.23
N LEU A 69 -0.57 8.52 -6.63
CA LEU A 69 0.33 7.42 -6.95
C LEU A 69 0.68 6.58 -5.73
N ALA A 70 1.07 7.22 -4.62
CA ALA A 70 1.40 6.52 -3.38
C ALA A 70 0.17 5.82 -2.78
N GLY A 71 -0.99 6.49 -2.77
CA GLY A 71 -2.23 5.94 -2.24
C GLY A 71 -2.70 4.70 -3.00
N ALA A 72 -2.72 4.77 -4.34
CA ALA A 72 -3.08 3.63 -5.17
C ALA A 72 -2.09 2.47 -5.01
N ALA A 73 -0.79 2.76 -5.05
CA ALA A 73 0.24 1.76 -5.00
C ALA A 73 0.33 1.01 -3.68
N MET A 74 0.31 1.73 -2.56
CA MET A 74 0.44 1.12 -1.24
C MET A 74 -0.81 0.29 -0.90
N ALA A 75 -2.01 0.74 -1.30
CA ALA A 75 -3.22 -0.06 -1.18
C ALA A 75 -3.14 -1.36 -2.00
N MET A 76 -2.61 -1.29 -3.23
CA MET A 76 -2.42 -2.46 -4.09
C MET A 76 -1.34 -3.39 -3.56
N SER A 77 -0.21 -2.87 -3.08
CA SER A 77 0.84 -3.66 -2.43
C SER A 77 0.31 -4.39 -1.21
N GLY A 78 -0.53 -3.74 -0.41
CA GLY A 78 -1.26 -4.37 0.69
C GLY A 78 -2.10 -5.54 0.24
N LEU A 79 -2.95 -5.34 -0.78
CA LEU A 79 -3.78 -6.40 -1.35
C LEU A 79 -2.95 -7.59 -1.86
N VAL A 80 -1.87 -7.33 -2.61
CA VAL A 80 -0.96 -8.38 -3.10
C VAL A 80 -0.31 -9.10 -1.93
N MET A 81 0.17 -8.38 -0.91
CA MET A 81 0.79 -8.95 0.28
C MET A 81 -0.18 -9.89 1.02
N GLN A 82 -1.44 -9.47 1.17
CA GLN A 82 -2.49 -10.29 1.79
C GLN A 82 -2.75 -11.57 1.00
N MET A 83 -2.72 -11.52 -0.33
CA MET A 83 -2.90 -12.71 -1.16
C MET A 83 -1.73 -13.68 -1.03
N LEU A 84 -0.49 -13.18 -1.14
CA LEU A 84 0.69 -14.03 -1.08
C LEU A 84 0.87 -14.69 0.30
N THR A 85 0.48 -13.99 1.37
CA THR A 85 0.52 -14.52 2.75
C THR A 85 -0.76 -15.25 3.16
N GLN A 86 -1.78 -15.23 2.30
CA GLN A 86 -3.12 -15.75 2.59
C GLN A 86 -3.70 -15.18 3.89
N ASN A 87 -3.38 -13.92 4.19
CA ASN A 87 -3.66 -13.30 5.47
C ASN A 87 -4.12 -11.85 5.32
N ARG A 88 -5.34 -11.59 5.79
CA ARG A 88 -6.00 -10.27 5.68
C ARG A 88 -5.40 -9.20 6.59
N PHE A 89 -4.61 -9.56 7.59
CA PHE A 89 -4.02 -8.64 8.56
C PHE A 89 -2.58 -8.24 8.22
N VAL A 90 -2.17 -8.49 6.98
CA VAL A 90 -0.80 -8.25 6.54
C VAL A 90 -0.76 -7.13 5.50
N GLU A 91 0.29 -6.33 5.58
CA GLU A 91 0.66 -5.26 4.66
C GLU A 91 2.18 -4.99 4.75
N PRO A 92 2.78 -4.20 3.83
CA PRO A 92 4.22 -3.97 3.80
C PRO A 92 4.84 -3.48 5.11
N THR A 93 4.16 -2.60 5.86
CA THR A 93 4.59 -2.10 7.18
C THR A 93 4.49 -3.16 8.29
N THR A 94 3.52 -4.08 8.22
CA THR A 94 3.43 -5.18 9.22
C THR A 94 4.42 -6.32 8.94
N THR A 95 4.92 -6.46 7.71
CA THR A 95 5.89 -7.51 7.34
C THR A 95 7.34 -7.13 7.56
N GLY A 96 7.61 -5.90 7.99
CA GLY A 96 8.97 -5.37 8.10
C GLY A 96 9.51 -4.78 6.78
N THR A 97 8.77 -4.87 5.67
CA THR A 97 9.28 -4.48 4.33
C THR A 97 9.68 -3.01 4.27
N THR A 98 8.97 -2.16 5.02
CA THR A 98 9.25 -0.71 5.09
C THR A 98 10.50 -0.42 5.92
N GLU A 99 10.73 -1.17 6.99
CA GLU A 99 11.91 -1.10 7.84
C GLU A 99 13.16 -1.54 7.05
N TRP A 100 13.05 -2.59 6.24
CA TRP A 100 14.09 -3.00 5.32
C TRP A 100 14.38 -1.94 4.25
N ALA A 101 13.34 -1.33 3.68
CA ALA A 101 13.52 -0.20 2.75
C ALA A 101 14.28 0.97 3.40
N GLY A 102 13.93 1.31 4.65
CA GLY A 102 14.60 2.33 5.45
C GLY A 102 16.08 2.00 5.72
N LEU A 103 16.39 0.74 6.06
CA LEU A 103 17.77 0.28 6.23
C LEU A 103 18.57 0.41 4.91
N GLY A 104 17.98 0.03 3.78
CA GLY A 104 18.62 0.15 2.47
C GLY A 104 18.88 1.61 2.08
N LEU A 105 17.96 2.51 2.42
CA LEU A 105 18.12 3.95 2.22
C LEU A 105 19.27 4.51 3.06
N LEU A 106 19.31 4.19 4.35
CA LEU A 106 20.41 4.57 5.25
C LEU A 106 21.76 4.05 4.74
N PHE A 107 21.79 2.79 4.33
CA PHE A 107 22.98 2.15 3.80
C PHE A 107 23.52 2.90 2.58
N VAL A 108 22.67 3.21 1.59
CA VAL A 108 23.09 3.95 0.39
C VAL A 108 23.57 5.36 0.76
N MET A 109 22.87 6.06 1.64
CA MET A 109 23.23 7.43 1.99
C MET A 109 24.54 7.54 2.78
N TYR A 110 24.88 6.51 3.56
CA TYR A 110 26.17 6.44 4.25
C TYR A 110 27.32 6.13 3.29
N PHE A 111 27.19 5.08 2.48
CA PHE A 111 28.27 4.63 1.58
C PHE A 111 28.41 5.50 0.32
N VAL A 112 27.34 6.18 -0.08
CA VAL A 112 27.30 7.08 -1.23
C VAL A 112 26.63 8.40 -0.80
N PRO A 113 27.36 9.31 -0.13
CA PRO A 113 26.79 10.56 0.41
C PRO A 113 26.14 11.45 -0.66
N ALA A 114 26.70 11.48 -1.86
CA ALA A 114 26.17 12.19 -3.03
C ALA A 114 25.18 11.36 -3.86
N ALA A 115 24.56 10.32 -3.26
CA ALA A 115 23.63 9.46 -3.97
C ALA A 115 22.44 10.25 -4.52
N THR A 116 22.20 10.08 -5.81
CA THR A 116 20.98 10.55 -6.49
C THR A 116 19.74 9.88 -5.91
N ILE A 117 18.57 10.49 -6.10
CA ILE A 117 17.29 9.91 -5.65
C ILE A 117 17.09 8.49 -6.20
N LEU A 118 17.49 8.24 -7.45
CA LEU A 118 17.37 6.92 -8.07
C LEU A 118 18.25 5.86 -7.39
N GLN A 119 19.49 6.22 -7.00
CA GLN A 119 20.37 5.29 -6.28
C GLN A 119 19.82 4.95 -4.90
N ARG A 120 19.29 5.95 -4.19
CA ARG A 120 18.58 5.76 -2.91
C ARG A 120 17.38 4.82 -3.06
N MET A 121 16.59 5.00 -4.12
CA MET A 121 15.45 4.15 -4.45
C MET A 121 15.88 2.72 -4.75
N VAL A 122 16.92 2.51 -5.56
CA VAL A 122 17.43 1.16 -5.86
C VAL A 122 17.87 0.46 -4.57
N GLY A 123 18.58 1.16 -3.67
CA GLY A 123 18.96 0.61 -2.36
C GLY A 123 17.76 0.21 -1.51
N ALA A 124 16.78 1.11 -1.39
CA ALA A 124 15.54 0.85 -0.65
C ALA A 124 14.76 -0.34 -1.23
N VAL A 125 14.60 -0.42 -2.55
CA VAL A 125 13.89 -1.51 -3.24
C VAL A 125 14.62 -2.84 -3.08
N VAL A 126 15.94 -2.88 -3.21
CA VAL A 126 16.74 -4.10 -3.06
C VAL A 126 16.62 -4.64 -1.63
N PHE A 127 16.80 -3.78 -0.62
CA PHE A 127 16.67 -4.21 0.77
C PHE A 127 15.24 -4.60 1.11
N ALA A 128 14.23 -3.85 0.65
CA ALA A 128 12.83 -4.21 0.80
C ALA A 128 12.55 -5.62 0.25
N PHE A 129 13.03 -5.90 -0.96
CA PHE A 129 12.88 -7.21 -1.61
C PHE A 129 13.55 -8.33 -0.81
N ILE A 130 14.80 -8.12 -0.38
CA ILE A 130 15.53 -9.07 0.48
C ILE A 130 14.75 -9.32 1.78
N GLY A 131 14.28 -8.24 2.41
CA GLY A 131 13.52 -8.28 3.64
C GLY A 131 12.21 -9.06 3.53
N THR A 132 11.41 -8.78 2.51
CA THR A 132 10.18 -9.52 2.25
C THR A 132 10.46 -10.99 1.94
N MET A 133 11.55 -11.29 1.23
CA MET A 133 11.95 -12.67 0.96
C MET A 133 12.37 -13.42 2.23
N ILE A 134 13.12 -12.75 3.12
CA ILE A 134 13.45 -13.28 4.46
C ILE A 134 12.16 -13.55 5.24
N PHE A 135 11.21 -12.61 5.24
CA PHE A 135 9.92 -12.80 5.87
C PHE A 135 9.18 -14.05 5.35
N PHE A 136 9.08 -14.24 4.03
CA PHE A 136 8.48 -15.45 3.45
C PHE A 136 9.24 -16.73 3.79
N LEU A 137 10.58 -16.68 3.87
CA LEU A 137 11.40 -17.82 4.30
C LEU A 137 11.07 -18.23 5.74
N PHE A 138 10.89 -17.26 6.64
CA PHE A 138 10.46 -17.53 8.02
C PHE A 138 9.05 -18.13 8.06
N LEU A 139 8.11 -17.61 7.27
CA LEU A 139 6.75 -18.15 7.22
C LEU A 139 6.71 -19.63 6.80
N ARG A 140 7.58 -20.04 5.87
CA ARG A 140 7.68 -21.45 5.45
C ARG A 140 8.20 -22.39 6.55
N ARG A 141 8.86 -21.86 7.58
CA ARG A 141 9.48 -22.64 8.67
C ARG A 141 8.61 -22.72 9.93
N VAL A 142 7.55 -21.91 10.03
CA VAL A 142 6.72 -21.81 11.24
C VAL A 142 5.33 -22.37 10.99
N SER A 143 4.79 -23.14 11.96
CA SER A 143 3.40 -23.60 11.88
C SER A 143 2.45 -22.41 12.06
N LEU A 144 1.72 -22.04 11.01
CA LEU A 144 0.75 -20.95 11.03
C LEU A 144 -0.58 -21.41 11.67
N ARG A 145 -0.60 -21.54 13.00
CA ARG A 145 -1.78 -22.00 13.77
C ARG A 145 -2.88 -20.95 13.90
N SER A 146 -2.54 -19.68 13.74
CA SER A 146 -3.47 -18.54 13.81
C SER A 146 -3.06 -17.48 12.80
N SER A 147 -4.06 -16.81 12.23
CA SER A 147 -3.87 -15.66 11.32
C SER A 147 -3.06 -14.53 11.98
N LEU A 148 -3.09 -14.40 13.31
CA LEU A 148 -2.33 -13.35 14.00
C LEU A 148 -0.82 -13.60 14.04
N ILE A 149 -0.37 -14.84 13.84
CA ILE A 149 1.06 -15.19 13.91
C ILE A 149 1.83 -14.52 12.76
N VAL A 150 1.23 -14.41 11.57
CA VAL A 150 1.90 -13.86 10.39
C VAL A 150 2.29 -12.37 10.59
N PRO A 151 1.38 -11.47 10.98
CA PRO A 151 1.76 -10.09 11.33
C PRO A 151 2.73 -10.00 12.51
N ILE A 152 2.58 -10.84 13.55
CA ILE A 152 3.49 -10.82 14.71
C ILE A 152 4.92 -11.11 14.29
N ILE A 153 5.15 -12.13 13.44
CA ILE A 153 6.48 -12.45 12.91
C ILE A 153 7.05 -11.24 12.16
N GLY A 154 6.23 -10.61 11.31
CA GLY A 154 6.64 -9.43 10.54
C GLY A 154 7.02 -8.24 11.43
N ILE A 155 6.21 -7.93 12.44
CA ILE A 155 6.50 -6.86 13.42
C ILE A 155 7.78 -7.17 14.20
N MET A 156 7.99 -8.43 14.61
CA MET A 156 9.21 -8.83 15.32
C MET A 156 10.45 -8.69 14.42
N LEU A 157 10.39 -9.13 13.17
CA LEU A 157 11.49 -8.98 12.21
C LEU A 157 11.74 -7.50 11.90
N GLY A 158 10.68 -6.71 11.68
CA GLY A 158 10.76 -5.27 11.50
C GLY A 158 11.41 -4.55 12.69
N ALA A 159 11.07 -4.92 13.92
CA ALA A 159 11.66 -4.35 15.13
C ALA A 159 13.18 -4.63 15.25
N VAL A 160 13.63 -5.83 14.84
CA VAL A 160 15.06 -6.17 14.77
C VAL A 160 15.76 -5.27 13.75
N VAL A 161 15.20 -5.15 12.54
CA VAL A 161 15.76 -4.31 11.47
C VAL A 161 15.76 -2.84 11.84
N SER A 162 14.70 -2.37 12.48
CA SER A 162 14.57 -0.99 12.99
C SER A 162 15.61 -0.70 14.07
N SER A 163 15.88 -1.66 14.96
CA SER A 163 16.92 -1.55 15.99
C SER A 163 18.33 -1.47 15.36
N VAL A 164 18.61 -2.29 14.35
CA VAL A 164 19.85 -2.21 13.56
C VAL A 164 19.96 -0.87 12.83
N SER A 165 18.88 -0.41 12.21
CA SER A 165 18.79 0.89 11.51
C SER A 165 19.05 2.06 12.46
N THR A 166 18.48 2.00 13.67
CA THR A 166 18.66 3.02 14.71
C THR A 166 20.08 3.04 15.23
N PHE A 167 20.67 1.88 15.52
CA PHE A 167 22.08 1.78 15.91
C PHE A 167 23.01 2.33 14.83
N PHE A 168 22.77 1.98 13.57
CA PHE A 168 23.55 2.48 12.45
C PHE A 168 23.40 4.00 12.29
N ALA A 169 22.17 4.52 12.35
CA ALA A 169 21.90 5.95 12.27
C ALA A 169 22.50 6.74 13.43
N LEU A 170 22.58 6.14 14.63
CA LEU A 170 23.30 6.71 15.78
C LEU A 170 24.80 6.85 15.48
N GLN A 171 25.43 5.80 14.95
CA GLN A 171 26.87 5.82 14.64
C GLN A 171 27.21 6.75 13.47
N ALA A 172 26.26 6.99 12.57
CA ALA A 172 26.46 7.81 11.38
C ALA A 172 25.93 9.26 11.51
N ASP A 173 25.45 9.68 12.68
CA ASP A 173 24.79 10.98 12.91
C ASP A 173 23.56 11.22 11.98
N MET A 174 22.86 10.14 11.61
CA MET A 174 21.70 10.15 10.70
C MET A 174 20.36 9.97 11.41
N LEU A 175 20.30 10.07 12.75
CA LEU A 175 19.06 9.87 13.52
C LEU A 175 17.92 10.80 13.10
N GLN A 176 18.23 12.06 12.81
CA GLN A 176 17.21 13.03 12.37
C GLN A 176 16.63 12.62 11.01
N GLN A 177 17.48 12.18 10.07
CA GLN A 177 17.04 11.74 8.74
C GLN A 177 16.16 10.48 8.85
N LEU A 178 16.55 9.55 9.71
CA LEU A 178 15.76 8.35 10.01
C LEU A 178 14.38 8.72 10.59
N GLY A 179 14.33 9.67 11.53
CA GLY A 179 13.09 10.16 12.13
C GLY A 179 12.15 10.80 11.11
N VAL A 180 12.66 11.61 10.19
CA VAL A 180 11.87 12.25 9.13
C VAL A 180 11.23 11.21 8.20
N TRP A 181 11.94 10.14 7.81
CA TRP A 181 11.35 9.11 6.94
C TRP A 181 10.32 8.24 7.64
N PHE A 182 10.55 7.87 8.91
CA PHE A 182 9.53 7.16 9.70
C PHE A 182 8.30 8.04 9.93
N ALA A 183 8.47 9.36 10.06
CA ALA A 183 7.35 10.27 10.21
C ALA A 183 6.48 10.41 8.95
N GLY A 184 7.00 10.16 7.74
CA GLY A 184 6.22 10.12 6.49
C GLY A 184 5.38 11.36 6.19
N SER A 185 5.83 12.21 5.26
CA SER A 185 5.15 13.45 4.91
C SER A 185 5.15 13.72 3.40
N PHE A 186 4.10 14.42 2.95
CA PHE A 186 3.98 14.92 1.58
C PHE A 186 4.41 16.40 1.45
N THR A 187 4.84 17.04 2.55
CA THR A 187 5.21 18.46 2.60
C THR A 187 6.39 18.79 1.70
N ASP A 188 7.39 17.90 1.62
CA ASP A 188 8.64 18.15 0.88
C ASP A 188 8.57 17.78 -0.61
N ILE A 189 7.37 17.44 -1.09
CA ILE A 189 7.18 17.01 -2.49
C ILE A 189 7.15 18.23 -3.41
N ILE A 190 8.24 18.38 -4.15
CA ILE A 190 8.44 19.44 -5.12
C ILE A 190 8.73 18.88 -6.52
N ARG A 191 8.56 19.74 -7.53
CA ARG A 191 9.00 19.45 -8.90
C ARG A 191 10.49 19.06 -8.93
N GLY A 192 10.83 17.99 -9.64
CA GLY A 192 12.16 17.38 -9.71
C GLY A 192 12.35 16.16 -8.82
N GLN A 193 11.50 15.95 -7.79
CA GLN A 193 11.56 14.79 -6.90
C GLN A 193 10.38 13.82 -7.07
N TYR A 194 9.20 14.29 -7.45
CA TYR A 194 8.00 13.45 -7.56
C TYR A 194 7.96 12.61 -8.85
N GLU A 195 8.76 12.94 -9.85
CA GLU A 195 8.75 12.33 -11.18
C GLU A 195 9.10 10.84 -11.11
N VAL A 196 9.98 10.45 -10.19
CA VAL A 196 10.35 9.05 -9.97
C VAL A 196 9.18 8.22 -9.42
N LEU A 197 8.17 8.85 -8.82
CA LEU A 197 6.98 8.19 -8.30
C LEU A 197 6.09 7.63 -9.43
N TRP A 198 6.23 8.12 -10.66
CA TRP A 198 5.56 7.54 -11.83
C TRP A 198 5.95 6.08 -12.08
N ALA A 199 7.14 5.66 -11.66
CA ALA A 199 7.55 4.25 -11.76
C ALA A 199 6.60 3.32 -10.98
N VAL A 200 5.92 3.83 -9.94
CA VAL A 200 4.95 3.06 -9.18
C VAL A 200 3.65 2.81 -9.96
N LEU A 201 3.33 3.65 -10.95
CA LEU A 201 2.22 3.38 -11.87
C LEU A 201 2.44 2.06 -12.62
N LEU A 202 3.69 1.73 -12.98
CA LEU A 202 4.03 0.46 -13.61
C LEU A 202 3.71 -0.72 -12.68
N VAL A 203 3.91 -0.56 -11.37
CA VAL A 203 3.53 -1.58 -10.39
C VAL A 203 2.02 -1.76 -10.38
N VAL A 204 1.25 -0.68 -10.32
CA VAL A 204 -0.23 -0.74 -10.33
C VAL A 204 -0.70 -1.47 -11.60
N VAL A 205 -0.22 -1.06 -12.78
CA VAL A 205 -0.56 -1.70 -14.06
C VAL A 205 -0.15 -3.18 -14.09
N ALA A 206 1.03 -3.52 -13.58
CA ALA A 206 1.48 -4.90 -13.50
C ALA A 206 0.55 -5.75 -12.60
N VAL A 207 0.10 -5.22 -11.46
CA VAL A 207 -0.86 -5.95 -10.61
C VAL A 207 -2.18 -6.20 -11.35
N PHE A 208 -2.67 -5.24 -12.14
CA PHE A 208 -3.84 -5.47 -13.00
C PHE A 208 -3.63 -6.60 -14.00
N PHE A 209 -2.44 -6.69 -14.59
CA PHE A 209 -2.11 -7.76 -15.54
C PHE A 209 -1.96 -9.13 -14.86
N PHE A 210 -1.38 -9.17 -13.65
CA PHE A 210 -1.16 -10.40 -12.90
C PHE A 210 -2.33 -10.80 -11.98
N ALA A 211 -3.43 -10.04 -11.97
CA ALA A 211 -4.55 -10.21 -11.05
C ALA A 211 -5.07 -11.66 -10.99
N ASP A 212 -5.35 -12.28 -12.13
CA ASP A 212 -5.90 -13.64 -12.17
C ASP A 212 -4.90 -14.66 -11.58
N ARG A 213 -3.59 -14.50 -11.86
CA ARG A 213 -2.54 -15.38 -11.32
C ARG A 213 -2.30 -15.18 -9.83
N LEU A 214 -2.35 -13.92 -9.36
CA LEU A 214 -2.27 -13.58 -7.94
C LEU A 214 -3.47 -14.14 -7.16
N THR A 215 -4.66 -14.14 -7.77
CA THR A 215 -5.86 -14.76 -7.20
C THR A 215 -5.68 -16.26 -7.01
N VAL A 216 -5.18 -16.95 -8.03
CA VAL A 216 -4.90 -18.39 -7.95
C VAL A 216 -3.81 -18.68 -6.91
N ALA A 217 -2.73 -17.89 -6.85
CA ALA A 217 -1.70 -18.03 -5.84
C ALA A 217 -2.24 -17.80 -4.41
N GLY A 218 -3.21 -16.89 -4.24
CA GLY A 218 -3.87 -16.65 -2.96
C GLY A 218 -4.72 -17.82 -2.45
N LEU A 219 -5.08 -18.78 -3.31
CA LEU A 219 -5.74 -20.03 -2.90
C LEU A 219 -4.79 -21.03 -2.24
N GLY A 220 -3.48 -20.83 -2.38
CA GLY A 220 -2.44 -21.65 -1.76
C GLY A 220 -1.60 -22.38 -2.79
N GLU A 221 -0.45 -22.89 -2.34
CA GLU A 221 0.55 -23.52 -3.20
C GLU A 221 0.00 -24.76 -3.92
N ASP A 222 -0.70 -25.63 -3.19
CA ASP A 222 -1.28 -26.87 -3.76
C ASP A 222 -2.34 -26.58 -4.81
N ILE A 223 -3.22 -25.61 -4.59
CA ILE A 223 -4.27 -25.25 -5.55
C ILE A 223 -3.65 -24.58 -6.78
N ALA A 224 -2.71 -23.66 -6.57
CA ALA A 224 -2.06 -22.95 -7.67
C ALA A 224 -1.28 -23.89 -8.59
N THR A 225 -0.53 -24.83 -8.02
CA THR A 225 0.24 -25.82 -8.77
C THR A 225 -0.67 -26.79 -9.53
N ASN A 226 -1.78 -27.24 -8.94
CA ASN A 226 -2.75 -28.12 -9.61
C ASN A 226 -3.45 -27.47 -10.82
N VAL A 227 -3.64 -26.15 -10.80
CA VAL A 227 -4.23 -25.39 -11.92
C VAL A 227 -3.16 -24.96 -12.95
N GLY A 228 -1.90 -25.37 -12.77
CA GLY A 228 -0.80 -25.10 -13.70
C GLY A 228 -0.12 -23.74 -13.52
N VAL A 229 -0.37 -23.05 -12.42
CA VAL A 229 0.30 -21.79 -12.09
C VAL A 229 1.57 -22.09 -11.28
N ASN A 230 2.70 -21.53 -11.70
CA ASN A 230 3.95 -21.61 -10.94
C ASN A 230 3.87 -20.69 -9.70
N TYR A 231 3.50 -21.27 -8.55
CA TYR A 231 3.34 -20.55 -7.28
C TYR A 231 4.60 -19.75 -6.90
N SER A 232 5.77 -20.37 -6.95
CA SER A 232 7.04 -19.74 -6.57
C SER A 232 7.37 -18.52 -7.46
N LEU A 233 7.10 -18.61 -8.77
CA LEU A 233 7.29 -17.48 -9.68
C LEU A 233 6.32 -16.32 -9.38
N ILE A 234 5.06 -16.62 -9.04
CA ILE A 234 4.07 -15.58 -8.70
C ILE A 234 4.41 -14.91 -7.37
N VAL A 235 4.87 -15.67 -6.37
CA VAL A 235 5.37 -15.10 -5.11
C VAL A 235 6.58 -14.19 -5.37
N LEU A 236 7.52 -14.62 -6.23
CA LEU A 236 8.67 -13.82 -6.61
C LEU A 236 8.28 -12.50 -7.29
N ILE A 237 7.39 -12.57 -8.30
CA ILE A 237 6.90 -11.40 -9.02
C ILE A 237 6.14 -10.46 -8.06
N GLY A 238 5.21 -10.99 -7.28
CA GLY A 238 4.42 -10.20 -6.35
C GLY A 238 5.29 -9.54 -5.26
N THR A 239 6.30 -10.25 -4.75
CA THR A 239 7.30 -9.71 -3.82
C THR A 239 8.10 -8.58 -4.48
N GLY A 240 8.52 -8.75 -5.74
CA GLY A 240 9.18 -7.72 -6.53
C GLY A 240 8.31 -6.46 -6.68
N LEU A 241 7.03 -6.63 -7.02
CA LEU A 241 6.08 -5.53 -7.15
C LEU A 241 5.89 -4.77 -5.83
N ILE A 242 5.70 -5.49 -4.72
CA ILE A 242 5.57 -4.91 -3.38
C ILE A 242 6.85 -4.15 -2.99
N ALA A 243 8.03 -4.73 -3.22
CA ALA A 243 9.31 -4.13 -2.89
C ALA A 243 9.56 -2.86 -3.69
N VAL A 244 9.25 -2.86 -5.00
CA VAL A 244 9.36 -1.68 -5.86
C VAL A 244 8.43 -0.58 -5.37
N ALA A 245 7.14 -0.87 -5.18
CA ALA A 245 6.20 0.16 -4.70
C ALA A 245 6.57 0.69 -3.31
N THR A 246 6.87 -0.20 -2.36
CA THR A 246 7.20 0.18 -0.98
C THR A 246 8.50 0.97 -0.93
N GLY A 247 9.55 0.53 -1.64
CA GLY A 247 10.84 1.21 -1.65
C GLY A 247 10.75 2.60 -2.27
N ILE A 248 10.05 2.74 -3.40
CA ILE A 248 9.86 4.05 -4.05
C ILE A 248 9.06 5.01 -3.16
N VAL A 249 7.92 4.55 -2.62
CA VAL A 249 7.07 5.38 -1.74
C VAL A 249 7.82 5.75 -0.46
N THR A 250 8.57 4.81 0.14
CA THR A 250 9.36 5.08 1.35
C THR A 250 10.44 6.14 1.12
N VAL A 251 11.10 6.16 -0.04
CA VAL A 251 12.14 7.16 -0.32
C VAL A 251 11.56 8.55 -0.59
N VAL A 252 10.42 8.64 -1.28
CA VAL A 252 9.85 9.94 -1.71
C VAL A 252 8.91 10.53 -0.65
N VAL A 253 8.11 9.69 -0.01
CA VAL A 253 7.05 10.11 0.93
C VAL A 253 7.38 9.70 2.36
N GLY A 254 8.05 8.56 2.54
CA GLY A 254 8.23 7.92 3.84
C GLY A 254 7.16 6.87 4.11
N THR A 255 6.95 6.56 5.39
CA THR A 255 6.08 5.44 5.78
C THR A 255 4.59 5.81 5.73
N LEU A 256 3.76 4.92 5.18
CA LEU A 256 2.30 5.03 5.14
C LEU A 256 1.66 3.81 5.83
N PRO A 257 1.56 3.83 7.17
CA PRO A 257 1.10 2.67 7.94
C PRO A 257 -0.38 2.37 7.71
N PHE A 258 -0.80 1.12 7.86
CA PHE A 258 -2.18 0.62 7.81
C PHE A 258 -2.94 0.79 6.49
N LEU A 259 -2.43 1.54 5.52
CA LEU A 259 -3.13 1.77 4.25
C LEU A 259 -3.34 0.48 3.46
N GLY A 260 -2.28 -0.34 3.37
CA GLY A 260 -2.31 -1.62 2.66
C GLY A 260 -3.15 -2.67 3.38
N LEU A 261 -3.40 -2.51 4.66
CA LEU A 261 -4.28 -3.37 5.44
C LEU A 261 -5.74 -2.92 5.30
N ILE A 262 -6.01 -1.65 5.53
CA ILE A 262 -7.38 -1.15 5.70
C ILE A 262 -8.13 -1.14 4.39
N VAL A 263 -7.50 -0.63 3.33
CA VAL A 263 -8.18 -0.41 2.06
C VAL A 263 -8.69 -1.72 1.47
N PRO A 264 -7.87 -2.79 1.33
CA PRO A 264 -8.35 -4.07 0.81
C PRO A 264 -9.42 -4.72 1.69
N ASN A 265 -9.31 -4.59 3.02
CA ASN A 265 -10.30 -5.14 3.95
C ASN A 265 -11.65 -4.42 3.86
N ILE A 266 -11.66 -3.09 3.79
CA ILE A 266 -12.90 -2.33 3.60
C ILE A 266 -13.56 -2.70 2.27
N VAL A 267 -12.79 -2.76 1.18
CA VAL A 267 -13.33 -3.08 -0.15
C VAL A 267 -13.89 -4.50 -0.17
N SER A 268 -13.16 -5.49 0.37
CA SER A 268 -13.63 -6.89 0.42
C SER A 268 -14.87 -7.07 1.29
N MET A 269 -15.00 -6.33 2.39
CA MET A 269 -16.21 -6.35 3.22
C MET A 269 -17.46 -5.84 2.48
N ILE A 270 -17.31 -4.92 1.53
CA ILE A 270 -18.42 -4.30 0.80
C ILE A 270 -18.76 -5.07 -0.49
N ARG A 271 -17.74 -5.54 -1.23
CA ARG A 271 -17.91 -6.16 -2.56
C ARG A 271 -17.63 -7.67 -2.61
N GLY A 272 -17.10 -8.26 -1.55
CA GLY A 272 -16.63 -9.65 -1.53
C GLY A 272 -15.17 -9.78 -2.00
N ASP A 273 -14.68 -11.01 -2.14
CA ASP A 273 -13.25 -11.32 -2.31
C ASP A 273 -12.78 -11.47 -3.78
N ASP A 274 -13.50 -10.91 -4.77
CA ASP A 274 -13.08 -10.97 -6.19
C ASP A 274 -12.02 -9.90 -6.49
N LEU A 275 -10.75 -10.33 -6.58
CA LEU A 275 -9.60 -9.47 -6.77
C LEU A 275 -9.75 -8.54 -7.97
N ARG A 276 -10.01 -9.09 -9.16
CA ARG A 276 -9.95 -8.33 -10.41
C ARG A 276 -11.01 -7.24 -10.45
N SER A 277 -12.18 -7.53 -9.90
CA SER A 277 -13.27 -6.56 -9.76
C SER A 277 -13.00 -5.49 -8.69
N ASN A 278 -12.18 -5.82 -7.69
CA ASN A 278 -11.86 -4.96 -6.56
C ASN A 278 -10.65 -4.07 -6.81
N LEU A 279 -9.75 -4.39 -7.75
CA LEU A 279 -8.56 -3.57 -8.01
C LEU A 279 -8.86 -2.08 -8.23
N PRO A 280 -9.85 -1.67 -9.07
CA PRO A 280 -10.16 -0.25 -9.25
C PRO A 280 -10.65 0.41 -7.96
N TRP A 281 -11.41 -0.33 -7.14
CA TRP A 281 -11.91 0.15 -5.85
C TRP A 281 -10.80 0.29 -4.82
N VAL A 282 -9.87 -0.66 -4.78
CA VAL A 282 -8.69 -0.60 -3.89
C VAL A 282 -7.85 0.62 -4.22
N CYS A 283 -7.59 0.88 -5.51
CA CYS A 283 -6.89 2.11 -5.92
C CYS A 283 -7.67 3.35 -5.47
N LEU A 284 -8.97 3.42 -5.79
CA LEU A 284 -9.77 4.62 -5.55
C LEU A 284 -9.94 4.94 -4.05
N VAL A 285 -10.24 3.93 -3.23
CA VAL A 285 -10.36 4.10 -1.78
C VAL A 285 -9.00 4.42 -1.15
N GLY A 286 -7.91 3.81 -1.63
CA GLY A 286 -6.56 4.13 -1.19
C GLY A 286 -6.19 5.60 -1.44
N ILE A 287 -6.45 6.10 -2.66
CA ILE A 287 -6.29 7.51 -3.01
C ILE A 287 -7.14 8.39 -2.09
N GLY A 288 -8.43 8.07 -1.94
CA GLY A 288 -9.35 8.85 -1.12
C GLY A 288 -8.89 8.98 0.34
N ILE A 289 -8.49 7.87 0.98
CA ILE A 289 -8.01 7.89 2.37
C ILE A 289 -6.76 8.76 2.49
N VAL A 290 -5.77 8.58 1.62
CA VAL A 290 -4.52 9.35 1.68
C VAL A 290 -4.76 10.84 1.46
N VAL A 291 -5.63 11.21 0.51
CA VAL A 291 -6.00 12.62 0.28
C VAL A 291 -6.73 13.21 1.48
N ILE A 292 -7.65 12.47 2.11
CA ILE A 292 -8.33 12.94 3.32
C ILE A 292 -7.33 13.15 4.46
N CYS A 293 -6.42 12.20 4.68
CA CYS A 293 -5.39 12.33 5.71
C CYS A 293 -4.46 13.52 5.45
N ASP A 294 -4.05 13.76 4.21
CA ASP A 294 -3.24 14.93 3.83
C ASP A 294 -4.00 16.26 4.05
N LEU A 295 -5.26 16.33 3.65
CA LEU A 295 -6.10 17.51 3.88
C LEU A 295 -6.25 17.81 5.38
N LEU A 296 -6.53 16.79 6.20
CA LEU A 296 -6.58 16.95 7.66
C LEU A 296 -5.23 17.39 8.22
N GLY A 297 -4.12 16.84 7.71
CA GLY A 297 -2.77 17.22 8.14
C GLY A 297 -2.44 18.68 7.91
N ARG A 298 -2.95 19.27 6.83
CA ARG A 298 -2.80 20.71 6.52
C ARG A 298 -3.74 21.61 7.33
N LEU A 299 -4.89 21.09 7.77
CA LEU A 299 -5.93 21.89 8.43
C LEU A 299 -5.80 21.94 9.97
N VAL A 300 -5.32 20.88 10.61
CA VAL A 300 -5.39 20.75 12.08
C VAL A 300 -4.45 21.73 12.82
N ILE A 301 -3.24 21.99 12.28
CA ILE A 301 -2.24 22.86 12.94
C ILE A 301 -1.69 23.98 12.04
N ALA A 302 -2.52 24.51 11.14
CA ALA A 302 -2.11 25.59 10.24
C ALA A 302 -1.48 26.78 11.02
N PRO A 303 -0.32 27.34 10.61
CA PRO A 303 0.38 27.15 9.33
C PRO A 303 1.39 25.97 9.27
N PHE A 304 1.52 25.18 10.34
CA PHE A 304 2.31 23.96 10.28
C PHE A 304 1.50 22.81 9.68
N GLU A 305 2.17 21.74 9.27
CA GLU A 305 1.51 20.55 8.73
C GLU A 305 1.84 19.34 9.60
N MET A 306 0.82 18.54 9.94
CA MET A 306 1.07 17.25 10.58
C MET A 306 1.46 16.19 9.54
N PRO A 307 2.42 15.30 9.86
CA PRO A 307 2.75 14.20 8.97
C PRO A 307 1.54 13.29 8.72
N VAL A 308 1.35 12.91 7.46
CA VAL A 308 0.19 12.10 7.03
C VAL A 308 0.20 10.73 7.69
N SER A 309 1.38 10.16 7.95
CA SER A 309 1.52 8.87 8.63
C SER A 309 0.91 8.87 10.04
N VAL A 310 0.92 10.01 10.75
CA VAL A 310 0.39 10.13 12.12
C VAL A 310 -1.13 10.00 12.10
N ILE A 311 -1.79 10.75 11.21
CA ILE A 311 -3.25 10.70 11.05
C ILE A 311 -3.67 9.31 10.58
N LEU A 312 -2.96 8.79 9.59
CA LEU A 312 -3.21 7.46 9.05
C LEU A 312 -2.97 6.35 10.10
N GLY A 313 -1.97 6.52 10.96
CA GLY A 313 -1.68 5.64 12.09
C GLY A 313 -2.82 5.59 13.11
N ILE A 314 -3.35 6.75 13.49
CA ILE A 314 -4.47 6.86 14.44
C ILE A 314 -5.74 6.25 13.84
N VAL A 315 -6.15 6.74 12.66
CA VAL A 315 -7.34 6.23 11.96
C VAL A 315 -7.18 4.74 11.71
N GLY A 316 -5.97 4.34 11.33
CA GLY A 316 -5.71 2.98 10.94
C GLY A 316 -5.71 1.98 12.09
N ALA A 317 -5.14 2.35 13.23
CA ALA A 317 -5.22 1.56 14.44
C ALA A 317 -6.68 1.35 14.90
N VAL A 318 -7.50 2.41 14.87
CA VAL A 318 -8.93 2.31 15.25
C VAL A 318 -9.68 1.35 14.31
N VAL A 319 -9.48 1.49 13.00
CA VAL A 319 -10.13 0.61 12.02
C VAL A 319 -9.63 -0.83 12.17
N PHE A 320 -8.32 -1.04 12.33
CA PHE A 320 -7.72 -2.36 12.50
C PHE A 320 -8.28 -3.09 13.74
N VAL A 321 -8.34 -2.41 14.89
CA VAL A 321 -8.94 -2.96 16.11
C VAL A 321 -10.41 -3.30 15.89
N ALA A 322 -11.17 -2.43 15.23
CA ALA A 322 -12.58 -2.68 14.92
C ALA A 322 -12.78 -3.91 14.02
N LEU A 323 -11.89 -4.13 13.05
CA LEU A 323 -11.90 -5.32 12.18
C LEU A 323 -11.65 -6.59 12.98
N ILE A 324 -10.64 -6.60 13.86
CA ILE A 324 -10.33 -7.75 14.73
C ILE A 324 -11.51 -8.11 15.63
N VAL A 325 -12.07 -7.12 16.34
CA VAL A 325 -13.18 -7.33 17.28
C VAL A 325 -14.43 -7.85 16.56
N ARG A 326 -14.70 -7.37 15.33
CA ARG A 326 -15.83 -7.87 14.53
C ARG A 326 -15.62 -9.32 14.09
N GLN A 327 -14.41 -9.70 13.72
CA GLN A 327 -14.12 -11.07 13.27
C GLN A 327 -14.19 -12.07 14.44
N ALA A 328 -13.71 -11.69 15.63
CA ALA A 328 -13.82 -12.51 16.84
C ALA A 328 -15.26 -12.77 17.32
N ARG A 329 -16.23 -11.96 16.89
CA ARG A 329 -17.66 -12.15 17.20
C ARG A 329 -18.38 -13.08 16.20
N ARG A 330 -17.77 -13.38 15.06
CA ARG A 330 -18.36 -14.19 13.97
C ARG A 330 -17.77 -15.60 13.87
N GLY A 331 -16.65 -15.87 14.52
CA GLY A 331 -16.08 -17.21 14.71
C GLY A 331 -16.33 -17.71 16.11
#